data_AF-A0A6L9IPK8-F1
#
_entry.id   AF-A0A6L9IPK8-F1
#
_cell.length_a   1.000
_cell.length_b   1.000
_cell.length_c   1.000
_cell.angle_alpha   90.00
_cell.angle_beta   90.00
_cell.angle_gamma   90.00
#
_symmetry.space_group_name_H-M   'P 1'
#
loop_
_entity.id
_entity.type
_entity.pdbx_description
1 polymer ?
#
loop_
_entity_poly.entity_id
_entity_poly.type
_entity_poly.pdbx_seq_one_letter_code
_entity_poly.pdbx_strand_id
1 'polypeptide(L)'
;MTSTFILASGSPRRRELLASLGIDFTIMKPDINEDQHPGENPYDHVRRLSVEKAAAVAARLDSADTPGAVILAADTVVILSADTIGVIDGDDGTILGKPTDADEARAMLRRLREQKHHQVCTAITLIKRADDQQTQLTRLTHTRVTLRAYTDAEIEAYIESGDPFDKAGSYSIQH
;
A
#
# COMPACT_ATOMS: atom_id res chain seq x y z
N MET A 1 5.71 18.81 25.54
CA MET A 1 5.32 17.40 25.38
C MET A 1 5.68 17.00 23.97
N THR A 2 6.43 15.92 23.80
CA THR A 2 6.81 15.41 22.48
C THR A 2 5.59 14.74 21.85
N SER A 3 5.12 15.25 20.71
CA SER A 3 4.06 14.61 19.93
C SER A 3 4.45 13.18 19.59
N THR A 4 3.61 12.21 19.93
CA THR A 4 3.85 10.80 19.60
C THR A 4 3.57 10.58 18.11
N PHE A 5 4.56 10.04 17.39
CA PHE A 5 4.38 9.62 16.00
C PHE A 5 4.02 8.14 15.95
N ILE A 6 2.97 7.79 15.20
CA ILE A 6 2.40 6.45 15.17
C ILE A 6 2.32 5.99 13.71
N LEU A 7 2.97 4.86 13.41
CA LEU A 7 2.81 4.15 12.15
C LEU A 7 1.63 3.17 12.27
N ALA A 8 0.52 3.51 11.62
CA ALA A 8 -0.67 2.68 11.49
C ALA A 8 -0.49 1.60 10.42
N SER A 9 0.48 0.70 10.59
CA SER A 9 0.77 -0.35 9.60
C SER A 9 1.34 -1.62 10.21
N GLY A 10 0.97 -2.77 9.64
CA GLY A 10 1.63 -4.06 9.92
C GLY A 10 2.79 -4.39 8.97
N SER A 11 3.14 -3.52 8.01
CA SER A 11 4.14 -3.81 6.98
C SER A 11 5.58 -3.61 7.49
N PRO A 12 6.45 -4.65 7.46
CA PRO A 12 7.87 -4.51 7.82
C PRO A 12 8.60 -3.47 6.97
N ARG A 13 8.32 -3.42 5.66
CA ARG A 13 8.93 -2.48 4.71
C ARG A 13 8.63 -1.03 5.05
N ARG A 14 7.41 -0.71 5.49
CA ARG A 14 7.04 0.66 5.88
C ARG A 14 7.71 1.09 7.18
N ARG A 15 7.87 0.15 8.13
CA ARG A 15 8.65 0.37 9.36
C ARG A 15 10.10 0.69 9.04
N GLU A 16 10.73 -0.11 8.17
CA GLU A 16 12.12 0.10 7.76
C GLU A 16 12.31 1.43 7.03
N LEU A 17 11.41 1.77 6.11
CA LEU A 17 11.44 3.06 5.40
C LEU A 17 11.37 4.23 6.40
N LEU A 18 10.41 4.21 7.32
CA LEU A 18 10.24 5.30 8.28
C LEU A 18 11.42 5.40 9.25
N ALA A 19 11.95 4.25 9.70
CA ALA A 19 13.13 4.20 10.55
C ALA A 19 14.38 4.76 9.84
N SER A 20 14.53 4.50 8.54
CA SER A 20 15.65 5.03 7.75
C SER A 20 15.66 6.57 7.64
N LEU A 21 14.52 7.22 7.89
CA LEU A 21 14.40 8.68 7.95
C LEU A 21 14.81 9.27 9.31
N GLY A 22 15.19 8.43 10.28
CA GLY A 22 15.55 8.87 11.63
C GLY A 22 14.36 9.40 12.45
N ILE A 23 13.14 9.00 12.10
CA ILE A 23 11.91 9.36 12.82
C ILE A 23 11.68 8.33 13.91
N ASP A 24 11.51 8.78 15.15
CA ASP A 24 11.04 7.92 16.24
C ASP A 24 9.52 7.74 16.14
N PHE A 25 9.06 6.49 16.15
CA PHE A 25 7.63 6.17 16.08
C PHE A 25 7.27 4.90 16.83
N THR A 26 5.99 4.77 17.14
CA THR A 26 5.37 3.54 17.64
C THR A 26 4.55 2.89 16.53
N ILE A 27 4.31 1.58 16.62
CA ILE A 27 3.55 0.84 15.63
C ILE A 27 2.22 0.42 16.23
N MET A 28 1.13 0.71 15.52
CA MET A 28 -0.19 0.19 15.86
C MET A 28 -0.80 -0.43 14.61
N LYS A 29 -1.10 -1.73 14.66
CA LYS A 29 -1.70 -2.41 13.51
C LYS A 29 -3.17 -1.97 13.36
N PRO A 30 -3.57 -1.43 12.19
CA PRO A 30 -4.97 -1.15 11.93
C PRO A 30 -5.76 -2.47 11.90
N ASP A 31 -7.01 -2.42 12.34
CA ASP A 31 -7.93 -3.54 12.31
C ASP A 31 -9.16 -3.07 11.53
N ILE A 32 -9.16 -3.36 10.23
CA ILE A 32 -10.18 -2.93 9.28
C ILE A 32 -10.41 -4.03 8.26
N ASN A 33 -11.58 -4.01 7.58
CA ASN A 33 -11.77 -4.81 6.39
C ASN A 33 -11.03 -4.16 5.21
N GLU A 34 -10.13 -4.91 4.57
CA GLU A 34 -9.36 -4.44 3.42
C GLU A 34 -9.98 -4.83 2.06
N ASP A 35 -11.15 -5.48 2.06
CA ASP A 35 -11.84 -5.87 0.82
C ASP A 35 -12.22 -4.65 -0.02
N GLN A 36 -12.13 -4.82 -1.34
CA GLN A 36 -12.59 -3.83 -2.30
C GLN A 36 -14.12 -3.79 -2.33
N HIS A 37 -14.69 -2.58 -2.30
CA HIS A 37 -16.14 -2.44 -2.39
C HIS A 37 -16.63 -2.68 -3.84
N PRO A 38 -17.88 -3.15 -4.05
CA PRO A 38 -18.44 -3.29 -5.39
C PRO A 38 -18.41 -1.97 -6.17
N GLY A 39 -17.79 -1.98 -7.35
CA GLY A 39 -17.67 -0.80 -8.23
C GLY A 39 -16.65 0.25 -7.76
N GLU A 40 -15.89 -0.02 -6.70
CA GLU A 40 -14.82 0.88 -6.25
C GLU A 40 -13.63 0.80 -7.20
N ASN A 41 -13.20 1.91 -7.79
CA ASN A 41 -12.01 1.90 -8.62
C ASN A 41 -10.73 1.75 -7.76
N PRO A 42 -9.60 1.31 -8.35
CA PRO A 42 -8.38 1.05 -7.60
C PRO A 42 -7.80 2.24 -6.81
N TYR A 43 -7.97 3.47 -7.32
CA TYR A 43 -7.45 4.68 -6.68
C TYR A 43 -8.28 5.07 -5.47
N ASP A 44 -9.60 4.97 -5.58
CA ASP A 44 -10.50 5.17 -4.46
C ASP A 44 -10.32 4.09 -3.41
N HIS A 45 -10.12 2.84 -3.83
CA HIS A 45 -9.81 1.73 -2.94
C HIS A 45 -8.57 2.01 -2.06
N VAL A 46 -7.42 2.28 -2.68
CA VAL A 46 -6.17 2.53 -1.93
C VAL A 46 -6.28 3.78 -1.06
N ARG A 47 -6.97 4.82 -1.54
CA ARG A 47 -7.22 6.06 -0.79
C ARG A 47 -8.08 5.80 0.44
N ARG A 48 -9.18 5.07 0.28
CA ARG A 48 -10.09 4.69 1.36
C ARG A 48 -9.35 3.87 2.41
N LEU A 49 -8.65 2.81 1.99
CA LEU A 49 -7.91 1.95 2.93
C LEU A 49 -6.87 2.74 3.73
N SER A 50 -6.12 3.64 3.11
CA SER A 50 -5.17 4.50 3.83
C SER A 50 -5.87 5.37 4.89
N VAL A 51 -7.04 5.94 4.56
CA VAL A 51 -7.82 6.76 5.50
C VAL A 51 -8.38 5.91 6.64
N GLU A 52 -9.00 4.78 6.33
CA GLU A 52 -9.60 3.88 7.32
C GLU A 52 -8.56 3.30 8.27
N LYS A 53 -7.37 2.95 7.77
CA LYS A 53 -6.24 2.48 8.61
C LYS A 53 -5.82 3.56 9.62
N ALA A 54 -5.68 4.81 9.18
CA ALA A 54 -5.34 5.92 10.07
C ALA A 54 -6.45 6.18 11.09
N ALA A 55 -7.71 6.23 10.64
CA ALA A 55 -8.87 6.48 11.49
C ALA A 55 -9.09 5.38 12.54
N ALA A 56 -8.92 4.11 12.16
CA ALA A 56 -9.05 2.97 13.07
C ALA A 56 -8.01 2.99 14.20
N VAL A 57 -6.80 3.50 13.93
CA VAL A 57 -5.79 3.71 14.97
C VAL A 57 -6.12 4.95 15.80
N ALA A 58 -6.49 6.06 15.16
CA ALA A 58 -6.86 7.28 15.87
C ALA A 58 -8.01 7.07 16.88
N ALA A 59 -9.01 6.26 16.54
CA ALA A 59 -10.15 5.94 17.39
C ALA A 59 -9.78 5.12 18.65
N ARG A 60 -8.61 4.46 18.66
CA ARG A 60 -8.11 3.67 19.80
C ARG A 60 -7.23 4.48 20.76
N LEU A 61 -6.93 5.73 20.43
CA LEU A 61 -6.04 6.59 21.20
C LEU A 61 -6.84 7.48 22.16
N ASP A 62 -6.42 7.55 23.41
CA ASP A 62 -6.90 8.55 24.36
C ASP A 62 -6.16 9.88 24.16
N SER A 63 -6.91 10.99 24.10
CA SER A 63 -6.33 12.34 24.04
C SER A 63 -5.46 12.65 25.25
N ALA A 64 -5.80 12.12 26.43
CA ALA A 64 -5.07 12.37 27.66
C ALA A 64 -3.68 11.72 27.65
N ASP A 65 -3.58 10.51 27.11
CA ASP A 65 -2.32 9.74 27.05
C ASP A 65 -1.43 10.12 25.87
N THR A 66 -2.05 10.60 24.78
CA THR A 66 -1.34 10.90 23.53
C THR A 66 -1.64 12.31 22.99
N PRO A 67 -1.38 13.37 23.78
CA PRO A 67 -1.63 14.73 23.34
C PRO A 67 -0.76 15.06 22.11
N GLY A 68 -1.39 15.61 21.09
CA GLY A 68 -0.65 16.02 19.89
C GLY A 68 -0.23 14.85 18.97
N ALA A 69 -0.83 13.66 19.11
CA ALA A 69 -0.44 12.48 18.33
C ALA A 69 -0.56 12.70 16.81
N VAL A 70 0.42 12.15 16.10
CA VAL A 70 0.46 12.12 14.63
C VAL A 70 0.39 10.67 14.17
N ILE A 71 -0.66 10.32 13.44
CA ILE A 71 -0.88 8.98 12.90
C ILE A 71 -0.60 9.01 11.40
N LEU A 72 0.30 8.13 10.96
CA LEU A 72 0.64 7.90 9.56
C LEU A 72 0.16 6.50 9.15
N ALA A 73 -0.73 6.44 8.16
CA ALA A 73 -1.09 5.20 7.48
C ALA A 73 -0.72 5.27 6.01
N ALA A 74 -0.55 4.10 5.40
CA ALA A 74 -0.41 3.99 3.96
C ALA A 74 -0.99 2.68 3.46
N ASP A 75 -1.47 2.70 2.22
CA ASP A 75 -1.88 1.51 1.48
C ASP A 75 -1.28 1.51 0.07
N THR A 76 -1.09 0.32 -0.52
CA THR A 76 -0.37 0.16 -1.79
C THR A 76 -0.98 -0.96 -2.62
N VAL A 77 -1.30 -0.67 -3.88
CA VAL A 77 -1.82 -1.63 -4.86
C VAL A 77 -1.02 -1.61 -6.15
N VAL A 78 -0.98 -2.75 -6.84
CA VAL A 78 -0.45 -2.87 -8.20
C VAL A 78 -1.62 -2.91 -9.16
N ILE A 79 -1.62 -2.04 -10.17
CA ILE A 79 -2.71 -1.88 -11.13
C ILE A 79 -2.19 -2.25 -12.51
N LEU A 80 -2.82 -3.24 -13.13
CA LEU A 80 -2.71 -3.46 -14.58
C LEU A 80 -3.71 -2.54 -15.27
N SER A 81 -3.22 -1.51 -15.96
CA SER A 81 -4.05 -0.64 -16.80
C SER A 81 -4.23 -1.27 -18.18
N ALA A 82 -5.44 -1.25 -18.73
CA ALA A 82 -5.65 -1.46 -20.15
C ALA A 82 -5.13 -0.23 -20.92
N ASP A 83 -3.87 -0.29 -21.37
CA ASP A 83 -3.26 0.46 -22.48
C ASP A 83 -3.61 1.96 -22.70
N THR A 84 -4.05 2.71 -21.70
CA THR A 84 -4.34 4.14 -21.88
C THR A 84 -3.32 4.98 -21.13
N ILE A 85 -2.36 5.49 -21.91
CA ILE A 85 -1.54 6.65 -21.56
C ILE A 85 -2.49 7.77 -21.13
N GLY A 86 -2.55 8.04 -19.82
CA GLY A 86 -3.27 9.20 -19.28
C GLY A 86 -4.75 9.00 -19.02
N VAL A 87 -5.10 8.12 -18.08
CA VAL A 87 -6.38 8.20 -17.36
C VAL A 87 -6.06 8.48 -15.89
N ILE A 88 -5.99 9.78 -15.60
CA ILE A 88 -6.25 10.32 -14.27
C ILE A 88 -7.77 10.37 -14.21
N ASP A 89 -8.35 9.65 -13.25
CA ASP A 89 -9.80 9.52 -13.00
C ASP A 89 -10.58 8.71 -14.06
N GLY A 90 -11.01 7.48 -13.72
CA GLY A 90 -12.09 6.83 -14.48
C GLY A 90 -12.08 5.31 -14.59
N ASP A 91 -11.10 4.70 -15.26
CA ASP A 91 -11.34 3.40 -15.92
C ASP A 91 -10.50 2.20 -15.42
N ASP A 92 -11.20 1.08 -15.19
CA ASP A 92 -10.93 -0.35 -15.47
C ASP A 92 -9.54 -0.96 -15.20
N GLY A 93 -8.76 -0.38 -14.28
CA GLY A 93 -7.55 -1.02 -13.79
C GLY A 93 -7.87 -2.29 -12.98
N THR A 94 -7.26 -3.43 -13.30
CA THR A 94 -7.34 -4.62 -12.44
C THR A 94 -6.30 -4.51 -11.33
N ILE A 95 -6.73 -4.52 -10.07
CA ILE A 95 -5.81 -4.66 -8.92
C ILE A 95 -5.23 -6.07 -8.94
N LEU A 96 -3.91 -6.17 -8.91
CA LEU A 96 -3.20 -7.38 -8.56
C LEU A 96 -2.97 -7.39 -7.05
N GLY A 97 -3.73 -8.23 -6.36
CA GLY A 97 -3.55 -8.50 -4.95
C GLY A 97 -2.29 -9.33 -4.66
N LYS A 98 -2.27 -9.93 -3.47
CA LYS A 98 -1.28 -10.95 -3.13
C LYS A 98 -1.71 -12.29 -3.73
N PRO A 99 -0.79 -13.10 -4.27
CA PRO A 99 -1.14 -14.40 -4.78
C PRO A 99 -1.54 -15.33 -3.61
N THR A 100 -2.57 -16.13 -3.81
CA THR A 100 -3.02 -17.16 -2.88
C THR A 100 -2.17 -18.42 -2.97
N ASP A 101 -1.60 -18.69 -4.14
CA ASP A 101 -0.74 -19.84 -4.41
C ASP A 101 0.31 -19.55 -5.52
N ALA A 102 1.14 -20.55 -5.80
CA ALA A 102 2.20 -20.47 -6.80
C ALA A 102 1.67 -20.30 -8.23
N ASP A 103 0.50 -20.87 -8.54
CA ASP A 103 -0.10 -20.79 -9.87
C ASP A 103 -0.61 -19.38 -10.14
N GLU A 104 -1.24 -18.76 -9.13
CA GLU A 104 -1.64 -17.36 -9.19
C GLU A 104 -0.43 -16.42 -9.28
N ALA A 105 0.63 -16.66 -8.50
CA ALA A 105 1.86 -15.89 -8.59
C ALA A 105 2.47 -15.95 -10.01
N ARG A 106 2.54 -17.15 -10.60
CA ARG A 106 3.00 -17.38 -11.97
C ARG A 106 2.14 -16.64 -12.99
N ALA A 107 0.82 -16.70 -12.85
CA ALA A 107 -0.11 -16.00 -13.72
C ALA A 107 0.04 -14.48 -13.64
N MET A 108 0.18 -13.92 -12.42
CA MET A 108 0.43 -12.49 -12.22
C MET A 108 1.73 -12.03 -12.86
N LEU A 109 2.83 -12.77 -12.65
CA LEU A 109 4.13 -12.45 -13.23
C LEU A 109 4.10 -12.53 -14.77
N ARG A 110 3.47 -13.55 -15.36
CA ARG A 110 3.30 -13.62 -16.82
C ARG A 110 2.53 -12.42 -17.38
N ARG A 111 1.40 -12.05 -16.74
CA ARG A 111 0.61 -10.88 -17.13
C ARG A 111 1.42 -9.59 -17.05
N LEU A 112 2.20 -9.41 -15.98
CA LEU A 112 3.07 -8.24 -15.79
C LEU A 112 4.17 -8.17 -16.85
N ARG A 113 4.77 -9.30 -17.23
CA ARG A 113 5.78 -9.38 -18.30
C ARG A 113 5.22 -8.97 -19.66
N GLU A 114 3.97 -9.30 -19.94
CA GLU A 114 3.29 -8.97 -21.20
C GLU A 114 2.94 -7.48 -21.31
N GLN A 115 2.88 -6.76 -20.18
CA GLN A 115 2.64 -5.32 -20.19
C GLN A 115 3.89 -4.51 -20.50
N LYS A 116 3.74 -3.44 -21.29
CA LYS A 116 4.80 -2.43 -21.48
C LYS A 116 5.12 -1.70 -20.18
N HIS A 117 4.10 -1.47 -19.38
CA HIS A 117 4.20 -0.86 -18.06
C HIS A 117 2.96 -1.18 -17.22
N HIS A 118 3.12 -1.13 -15.92
CA HIS A 118 2.03 -1.15 -14.96
C HIS A 118 2.19 -0.01 -13.96
N GLN A 119 1.18 0.18 -13.11
CA GLN A 119 1.22 1.22 -12.09
C GLN A 119 1.29 0.62 -10.69
N VAL A 120 2.15 1.20 -9.86
CA VAL A 120 2.14 0.99 -8.41
C VAL A 120 1.54 2.25 -7.80
N CYS A 121 0.40 2.11 -7.15
CA CYS A 121 -0.28 3.22 -6.50
C CYS A 121 -0.16 3.10 -4.99
N THR A 122 0.20 4.18 -4.31
CA THR A 122 0.25 4.25 -2.85
C THR A 122 -0.52 5.47 -2.37
N ALA A 123 -1.45 5.27 -1.45
CA ALA A 123 -2.05 6.35 -0.69
C ALA A 123 -1.38 6.46 0.67
N ILE A 124 -1.21 7.69 1.14
CA ILE A 124 -0.65 8.01 2.46
C ILE A 124 -1.63 8.96 3.14
N THR A 125 -2.02 8.64 4.37
CA THR A 125 -2.88 9.47 5.19
C THR A 125 -2.17 9.84 6.48
N LEU A 126 -2.13 11.14 6.76
CA LEU A 126 -1.66 11.71 8.00
C LEU A 126 -2.85 12.28 8.77
N ILE A 127 -3.02 11.84 10.01
CA ILE A 127 -3.96 12.45 10.96
C ILE A 127 -3.12 13.10 12.05
N LYS A 128 -3.35 14.39 12.30
CA LYS A 128 -2.79 15.10 13.44
C LYS A 128 -3.93 15.46 14.39
N ARG A 129 -3.80 15.00 15.63
CA ARG A 129 -4.64 15.42 16.76
C ARG A 129 -3.98 16.61 17.42
N ALA A 130 -4.72 17.69 17.66
CA ALA A 130 -4.27 18.83 18.43
C ALA A 130 -5.46 19.31 19.26
N ASP A 131 -5.35 19.17 20.59
CA ASP A 131 -6.44 19.46 21.52
C ASP A 131 -7.73 18.72 21.11
N ASP A 132 -8.86 19.42 21.03
CA ASP A 132 -10.17 18.91 20.58
C ASP A 132 -10.34 18.93 19.04
N GLN A 133 -9.26 19.18 18.29
CA GLN A 133 -9.29 19.27 16.84
C GLN A 133 -8.51 18.14 16.19
N GLN A 134 -9.05 17.64 15.08
CA GLN A 134 -8.41 16.64 14.24
C GLN A 134 -8.26 17.21 12.83
N THR A 135 -7.03 17.16 12.31
CA THR A 135 -6.73 17.50 10.91
C THR A 135 -6.27 16.27 10.18
N GLN A 136 -6.69 16.13 8.92
CA GLN A 136 -6.35 14.99 8.07
C GLN A 136 -5.80 15.48 6.73
N LEU A 137 -4.75 14.81 6.28
CA LEU A 137 -4.18 14.99 4.95
C LEU A 137 -4.01 13.64 4.28
N THR A 138 -4.63 13.46 3.11
CA THR A 138 -4.39 12.28 2.27
C THR A 138 -3.69 12.69 0.99
N ARG A 139 -2.70 11.89 0.57
CA ARG A 139 -1.99 12.03 -0.70
C ARG A 139 -1.95 10.70 -1.41
N LEU A 140 -2.16 10.74 -2.71
CA LEU A 140 -2.03 9.59 -3.60
C LEU A 140 -0.79 9.79 -4.45
N THR A 141 0.02 8.75 -4.58
CA THR A 141 1.15 8.72 -5.52
C THR A 141 1.02 7.51 -6.43
N HIS A 142 1.42 7.67 -7.68
CA HIS A 142 1.48 6.59 -8.67
C HIS A 142 2.86 6.57 -9.29
N THR A 143 3.41 5.36 -9.42
CA THR A 143 4.69 5.13 -10.09
C THR A 143 4.46 4.19 -11.26
N ARG A 144 4.86 4.61 -12.46
CA ARG A 144 4.88 3.75 -13.63
C ARG A 144 6.12 2.87 -13.58
N VAL A 145 5.93 1.56 -13.62
CA VAL A 145 7.01 0.57 -13.57
C VAL A 145 7.06 -0.17 -14.89
N THR A 146 8.26 -0.34 -15.44
CA THR A 146 8.53 -1.20 -16.59
C THR A 146 9.43 -2.34 -16.13
N LEU A 147 9.01 -3.56 -16.44
CA LEU A 147 9.79 -4.75 -16.14
C LEU A 147 10.67 -5.12 -17.34
N ARG A 148 11.81 -5.76 -17.07
CA ARG A 148 12.59 -6.43 -18.12
C ARG A 148 11.80 -7.63 -18.64
N ALA A 149 12.15 -8.09 -19.84
CA ALA A 149 11.67 -9.38 -20.35
C ALA A 149 12.37 -10.53 -19.62
N TYR A 150 11.79 -11.02 -18.52
CA TYR A 150 12.28 -12.20 -17.80
C TYR A 150 11.71 -13.50 -18.37
N THR A 151 12.46 -14.58 -18.26
CA THR A 151 12.10 -15.91 -18.78
C THR A 151 11.16 -16.65 -17.83
N ASP A 152 10.50 -17.70 -18.33
CA ASP A 152 9.69 -18.58 -17.47
C ASP A 152 10.54 -19.27 -16.40
N ALA A 153 11.79 -19.63 -16.69
CA ALA A 153 12.69 -20.21 -15.70
C ALA A 153 12.99 -19.24 -14.53
N GLU A 154 13.10 -17.94 -14.82
CA GLU A 154 13.26 -16.91 -13.79
C GLU A 154 12.00 -16.71 -12.96
N ILE A 155 10.80 -16.89 -13.55
CA ILE A 155 9.54 -16.86 -12.82
C ILE A 155 9.50 -18.00 -11.81
N GLU A 156 9.81 -19.24 -12.23
CA GLU A 156 9.81 -20.39 -11.32
C GLU A 156 10.82 -20.22 -10.19
N ALA A 157 12.06 -19.83 -10.52
CA ALA A 157 13.09 -19.60 -9.51
C ALA A 157 12.69 -18.51 -8.49
N TYR A 158 11.99 -17.46 -8.95
CA TYR A 158 11.50 -16.42 -8.07
C TYR A 158 10.36 -16.91 -7.16
N ILE A 159 9.43 -17.72 -7.68
CA ILE A 159 8.37 -18.34 -6.89
C ILE A 159 8.93 -19.31 -5.86
N GLU A 160 9.91 -20.14 -6.24
CA GLU A 160 10.60 -21.08 -5.35
C GLU A 160 11.30 -20.38 -4.17
N SER A 161 11.73 -19.13 -4.35
CA SER A 161 12.32 -18.33 -3.26
C SER A 161 11.32 -17.99 -2.14
N GLY A 162 10.00 -18.10 -2.41
CA GLY A 162 8.94 -17.71 -1.48
C GLY A 162 8.69 -16.20 -1.39
N ASP A 163 9.54 -15.39 -2.02
CA ASP A 163 9.45 -13.93 -1.99
C ASP A 163 8.12 -13.36 -2.55
N PRO A 164 7.50 -13.92 -3.61
CA PRO A 164 6.27 -13.34 -4.18
C PRO A 164 5.05 -13.27 -3.26
N PHE A 165 4.93 -14.17 -2.28
CA PHE A 165 3.65 -14.48 -1.63
C PHE A 165 3.10 -13.39 -0.72
N ASP A 166 3.93 -12.51 -0.17
CA ASP A 166 3.49 -11.41 0.71
C ASP A 166 3.30 -10.07 -0.02
N LYS A 167 3.42 -10.06 -1.36
CA LYS A 167 3.54 -8.84 -2.18
C LYS A 167 2.39 -8.72 -3.18
N ALA A 168 1.81 -7.52 -3.24
CA ALA A 168 0.85 -7.17 -4.28
C ALA A 168 1.53 -7.27 -5.66
N GLY A 169 0.88 -7.92 -6.62
CA GLY A 169 1.46 -8.17 -7.94
C GLY A 169 2.59 -9.20 -7.96
N SER A 170 2.81 -9.94 -6.86
CA SER A 170 3.79 -11.04 -6.78
C SER A 170 5.26 -10.63 -7.00
N TYR A 171 5.62 -9.34 -6.85
CA TYR A 171 7.00 -8.90 -6.98
C TYR A 171 7.34 -7.71 -6.06
N SER A 172 8.63 -7.49 -5.81
CA SER A 172 9.16 -6.26 -5.19
C SER A 172 10.43 -5.78 -5.89
N ILE A 173 10.71 -4.49 -5.72
CA ILE A 173 12.01 -3.90 -6.09
C ILE A 173 13.06 -4.06 -4.99
N GLN A 174 12.63 -4.41 -3.77
CA GLN A 174 13.47 -4.58 -2.59
C GLN A 174 13.37 -6.03 -2.10
N HIS A 175 14.51 -6.61 -1.72
CA HIS A 175 14.61 -7.86 -0.97
C HIS A 175 14.72 -7.56 0.53
#